data_AF-A0A258JSI6-F1
#
_entry.id   AF-A0A258JSI6-F1
#
_cell.length_a   1.000
_cell.length_b   1.000
_cell.length_c   1.000
_cell.angle_alpha   90.00
_cell.angle_beta   90.00
_cell.angle_gamma   90.00
#
_symmetry.space_group_name_H-M   'P 1'
#
loop_
_entity.id
_entity.type
_entity.pdbx_description
1 polymer ?
#
loop_
_entity_poly.entity_id
_entity_poly.type
_entity_poly.pdbx_seq_one_letter_code
_entity_poly.pdbx_strand_id
1 'polypeptide(L)'
;GLITKRYANQDARGRVKEDRLGGREQVMGTEIALFKENPIMGVGIGLGKVFREQQLGQEVASHNEITRLLAEHGMFGAFILLILFLTPVVLFLNNYQNIYFFSFYVFWLLTINHAAMRIAAPAFVYALTLLNVNLKPLRKESEVV
;
A
#
# COMPACT_ATOMS: atom_id res chain seq x y z
N GLY A 1 -3.90 14.25 -34.19
CA GLY A 1 -3.04 13.55 -33.21
C GLY A 1 -3.86 13.17 -31.99
N LEU A 2 -3.79 11.91 -31.55
CA LEU A 2 -4.55 11.40 -30.39
C LEU A 2 -3.92 11.79 -29.04
N ILE A 3 -2.71 12.35 -29.03
CA ILE A 3 -1.98 12.76 -27.82
C ILE A 3 -2.71 13.90 -27.09
N THR A 4 -3.16 14.94 -27.81
CA THR A 4 -3.93 16.03 -27.22
C THR A 4 -5.23 15.54 -26.60
N LYS A 5 -5.92 14.59 -27.25
CA LYS A 5 -7.11 13.95 -26.69
C LYS A 5 -6.80 13.16 -25.41
N ARG A 6 -5.66 12.47 -25.34
CA ARG A 6 -5.22 11.77 -24.11
C ARG A 6 -4.97 12.75 -22.95
N TYR A 7 -4.29 13.88 -23.18
CA TYR A 7 -4.05 14.89 -22.14
C TYR A 7 -5.32 15.67 -21.75
N ALA A 8 -6.27 15.83 -22.67
CA ALA A 8 -7.57 16.44 -22.40
C ALA A 8 -8.58 15.46 -21.73
N ASN A 9 -8.14 14.25 -21.39
CA ASN A 9 -8.99 13.16 -20.89
C ASN A 9 -10.19 12.85 -21.81
N GLN A 10 -9.96 12.91 -23.13
CA GLN A 10 -10.97 12.70 -24.16
C GLN A 10 -10.79 11.33 -24.84
N ASP A 11 -11.90 10.70 -25.23
CA ASP A 11 -11.90 9.49 -26.05
C ASP A 11 -11.44 9.79 -27.50
N ALA A 12 -11.27 8.74 -28.33
CA ALA A 12 -10.86 8.91 -29.72
C ALA A 12 -11.82 9.82 -30.54
N ARG A 13 -13.08 9.96 -30.09
CA ARG A 13 -14.13 10.79 -30.68
C ARG A 13 -14.18 12.21 -30.10
N GLY A 14 -13.34 12.54 -29.11
CA GLY A 14 -13.26 13.87 -28.49
C GLY A 14 -14.20 14.10 -27.30
N ARG A 15 -14.90 13.07 -26.81
CA ARG A 15 -15.76 13.17 -25.63
C ARG A 15 -14.91 13.13 -24.37
N VAL A 16 -15.13 14.06 -23.45
CA VAL A 16 -14.47 14.06 -22.13
C VAL A 16 -14.96 12.82 -21.37
N LYS A 17 -14.02 11.99 -20.91
CA LYS A 17 -14.32 10.87 -20.03
C LYS A 17 -14.61 11.41 -18.63
N GLU A 18 -15.70 10.95 -18.01
CA GLU A 18 -15.99 11.25 -16.61
C GLU A 18 -14.89 10.72 -15.68
N ASP A 19 -14.35 9.54 -16.00
CA ASP A 19 -13.27 8.91 -15.25
C ASP A 19 -11.92 9.57 -15.56
N ARG A 20 -11.24 10.05 -14.52
CA ARG A 20 -9.93 10.72 -14.58
C ARG A 20 -8.77 9.78 -14.25
N LEU A 21 -9.05 8.63 -13.64
CA LEU A 21 -8.06 7.65 -13.17
C LEU A 21 -8.02 6.38 -14.04
N GLY A 22 -8.75 6.36 -15.16
CA GLY A 22 -8.63 5.33 -16.19
C GLY A 22 -9.19 3.97 -15.79
N GLY A 23 -10.32 3.95 -15.07
CA GLY A 23 -11.04 2.76 -14.60
C GLY A 23 -10.83 2.47 -13.12
N ARG A 24 -9.88 3.16 -12.46
CA ARG A 24 -9.50 2.87 -11.06
C ARG A 24 -10.53 3.33 -10.04
N GLU A 25 -11.30 4.37 -10.34
CA GLU A 25 -12.37 4.87 -9.44
C GLU A 25 -13.50 3.85 -9.31
N GLN A 26 -13.88 3.19 -10.41
CA GLN A 26 -14.89 2.14 -10.36
C GLN A 26 -14.43 0.96 -9.49
N VAL A 27 -13.19 0.50 -9.66
CA VAL A 27 -12.66 -0.64 -8.89
C VAL A 27 -12.57 -0.30 -7.40
N MET A 28 -12.04 0.88 -7.05
CA MET A 28 -11.99 1.34 -5.66
C MET A 28 -13.39 1.54 -5.08
N GLY A 29 -14.33 2.06 -5.86
CA GLY A 29 -15.72 2.26 -5.47
C GLY A 29 -16.41 0.94 -5.07
N THR A 30 -16.23 -0.11 -5.86
CA THR A 30 -16.77 -1.44 -5.54
C THR A 30 -16.13 -2.03 -4.27
N GLU A 31 -14.82 -1.88 -4.09
CA GLU A 31 -14.15 -2.36 -2.87
C GLU A 31 -14.63 -1.63 -1.60
N ILE A 32 -14.82 -0.32 -1.70
CA ILE A 32 -15.38 0.47 -0.59
C ILE A 32 -16.83 0.08 -0.32
N ALA A 33 -17.62 -0.22 -1.35
CA ALA A 33 -18.99 -0.70 -1.17
C ALA A 33 -19.02 -2.06 -0.45
N LEU A 34 -18.18 -3.01 -0.87
CA LEU A 34 -18.05 -4.32 -0.21
C LEU A 34 -17.60 -4.19 1.26
N PHE A 35 -16.69 -3.26 1.55
CA PHE A 35 -16.31 -2.94 2.93
C PHE A 35 -17.49 -2.39 3.75
N LYS A 36 -18.31 -1.50 3.18
CA LYS A 36 -19.48 -0.94 3.86
C LYS A 36 -20.55 -1.99 4.15
N GLU A 37 -20.72 -2.97 3.24
CA GLU A 37 -21.65 -4.08 3.42
C GLU A 37 -21.15 -5.08 4.47
N ASN A 38 -19.84 -5.33 4.53
CA ASN A 38 -19.23 -6.30 5.44
C ASN A 38 -18.09 -5.67 6.27
N PRO A 39 -18.39 -4.69 7.15
CA PRO A 39 -17.35 -3.88 7.79
C PRO A 39 -16.54 -4.62 8.85
N ILE A 40 -17.09 -5.68 9.45
CA ILE A 40 -16.44 -6.40 10.54
C ILE A 40 -15.50 -7.48 10.01
N MET A 41 -16.04 -8.50 9.34
CA MET A 41 -15.27 -9.64 8.84
C MET A 41 -14.70 -9.45 7.43
N GLY A 42 -15.23 -8.50 6.65
CA GLY A 42 -14.95 -8.41 5.22
C GLY A 42 -15.64 -9.51 4.41
N VAL A 43 -15.39 -9.51 3.11
CA VAL A 43 -16.01 -10.47 2.18
C VAL A 43 -15.21 -11.76 2.01
N GLY A 44 -14.02 -11.86 2.62
CA GLY A 44 -13.11 -12.99 2.50
C GLY A 44 -12.05 -12.82 1.38
N ILE A 45 -10.91 -13.48 1.58
CA ILE A 45 -9.70 -13.33 0.75
C ILE A 45 -9.97 -13.78 -0.69
N GLY A 46 -9.61 -12.97 -1.68
CA GLY A 46 -9.74 -13.28 -3.10
C GLY A 46 -11.17 -13.19 -3.66
N LEU A 47 -12.19 -13.06 -2.80
CA LEU A 47 -13.59 -12.94 -3.22
C LEU A 47 -13.91 -11.57 -3.83
N GLY A 48 -13.09 -10.55 -3.56
CA GLY A 48 -13.22 -9.24 -4.21
C GLY A 48 -13.09 -9.30 -5.73
N LYS A 49 -12.28 -10.21 -6.28
CA LYS A 49 -12.16 -10.42 -7.74
C LYS A 49 -13.44 -11.05 -8.31
N VAL A 50 -13.98 -12.07 -7.62
CA VAL A 50 -15.19 -12.79 -8.01
C VAL A 50 -16.42 -11.88 -7.99
N PHE A 51 -16.58 -11.07 -6.93
CA PHE A 51 -17.67 -10.09 -6.84
C PHE A 51 -17.59 -9.04 -7.95
N ARG A 52 -16.38 -8.59 -8.32
CA ARG A 52 -16.19 -7.66 -9.44
C ARG A 52 -16.51 -8.30 -10.78
N GLU A 53 -16.12 -9.54 -11.02
CA GLU A 53 -16.48 -10.25 -12.26
C GLU A 53 -17.99 -10.39 -12.40
N GLN A 54 -18.70 -10.68 -11.30
CA GLN A 54 -20.16 -10.79 -11.29
C GLN A 54 -20.89 -9.45 -11.44
N GLN A 55 -20.40 -8.35 -10.84
CA GLN A 55 -21.08 -7.04 -10.90
C GLN A 55 -20.68 -6.18 -12.11
N LEU A 56 -19.41 -6.19 -12.51
CA LEU A 56 -18.87 -5.30 -13.54
C LEU A 56 -18.69 -6.00 -14.90
N GLY A 57 -18.79 -7.33 -14.96
CA GLY A 57 -18.61 -8.11 -16.21
C GLY A 57 -17.22 -7.98 -16.82
N GLN A 58 -16.24 -7.44 -16.09
CA GLN A 58 -14.85 -7.27 -16.52
C GLN A 58 -13.89 -7.75 -15.44
N GLU A 59 -12.90 -8.56 -15.83
CA GLU A 59 -11.74 -8.88 -15.00
C GLU A 59 -10.83 -7.63 -14.88
N VAL A 60 -11.11 -6.77 -13.90
CA VAL A 60 -10.19 -5.69 -13.55
C VAL A 60 -9.53 -6.03 -12.22
N ALA A 61 -8.21 -6.24 -12.27
CA ALA A 61 -7.41 -6.43 -11.07
C ALA A 61 -7.44 -5.16 -10.21
N SER A 62 -7.62 -5.35 -8.90
CA SER A 62 -7.46 -4.25 -7.96
C SER A 62 -6.02 -3.74 -8.00
N HIS A 63 -5.89 -2.45 -8.30
CA HIS A 63 -4.60 -1.76 -8.31
C HIS A 63 -4.32 -1.05 -6.98
N ASN A 64 -5.20 -1.19 -5.97
CA ASN A 64 -5.04 -0.58 -4.67
C ASN A 64 -5.12 -1.64 -3.56
N GLU A 65 -3.94 -1.97 -3.04
CA GLU A 65 -3.74 -2.96 -1.99
C GLU A 65 -4.47 -2.58 -0.68
N ILE A 66 -4.65 -1.28 -0.41
CA ILE A 66 -5.30 -0.77 0.79
C ILE A 66 -6.81 -1.04 0.73
N THR A 67 -7.46 -0.67 -0.37
CA THR A 67 -8.91 -0.88 -0.54
C THR A 67 -9.24 -2.37 -0.67
N ARG A 68 -8.36 -3.16 -1.30
CA ARG A 68 -8.50 -4.63 -1.32
C ARG A 68 -8.44 -5.23 0.09
N LEU A 69 -7.44 -4.85 0.89
CA LEU A 69 -7.29 -5.38 2.25
C LEU A 69 -8.51 -5.04 3.12
N LEU A 70 -9.03 -3.80 3.01
CA LEU A 70 -10.24 -3.37 3.69
C LEU A 70 -11.47 -4.16 3.24
N ALA A 71 -11.69 -4.33 1.94
CA ALA A 71 -12.85 -5.07 1.43
C ALA A 71 -12.83 -6.55 1.88
N GLU A 72 -11.67 -7.20 1.77
CA GLU A 72 -11.53 -8.64 2.05
C GLU A 72 -11.54 -8.97 3.56
N HIS A 73 -10.98 -8.11 4.41
CA HIS A 73 -10.79 -8.38 5.84
C HIS A 73 -11.61 -7.46 6.77
N GLY A 74 -12.34 -6.49 6.24
CA GLY A 74 -13.11 -5.55 7.04
C GLY A 74 -12.24 -4.76 8.02
N MET A 75 -12.69 -4.70 9.28
CA MET A 75 -12.01 -3.99 10.36
C MET A 75 -10.64 -4.60 10.68
N PHE A 76 -10.47 -5.91 10.50
CA PHE A 76 -9.16 -6.55 10.67
C PHE A 76 -8.15 -6.03 9.64
N GLY A 77 -8.60 -5.73 8.41
CA GLY A 77 -7.78 -5.07 7.40
C GLY A 77 -7.30 -3.69 7.88
N ALA A 78 -8.17 -2.91 8.51
CA ALA A 78 -7.80 -1.62 9.09
C ALA A 78 -6.79 -1.77 10.23
N PHE A 79 -6.95 -2.76 11.11
CA PHE A 79 -5.97 -3.04 12.16
C PHE A 79 -4.61 -3.46 11.61
N ILE A 80 -4.58 -4.28 10.55
CA ILE A 80 -3.34 -4.66 9.88
C ILE A 80 -2.62 -3.42 9.33
N LEU A 81 -3.35 -2.50 8.69
CA LEU A 81 -2.79 -1.23 8.21
C LEU A 81 -2.24 -0.38 9.36
N LEU A 82 -2.99 -0.29 10.47
CA LEU A 82 -2.54 0.44 11.65
C LEU A 82 -1.23 -0.12 12.20
N ILE A 83 -1.12 -1.45 12.36
CA ILE A 83 0.11 -2.10 12.80
C ILE A 83 1.25 -1.79 11.81
N LEU A 84 0.99 -1.95 10.51
CA LEU A 84 1.97 -1.69 9.45
C LEU A 84 2.52 -0.25 9.47
N PHE A 85 1.67 0.75 9.75
CA PHE A 85 2.11 2.14 9.82
C PHE A 85 2.72 2.52 11.18
N LEU A 86 2.18 2.01 12.29
CA LEU A 86 2.57 2.43 13.64
C LEU A 86 3.79 1.71 14.19
N THR A 87 3.95 0.40 13.91
CA THR A 87 5.09 -0.39 14.41
C THR A 87 6.46 0.25 14.11
N PRO A 88 6.78 0.67 12.87
CA PRO A 88 8.07 1.30 12.58
C PRO A 88 8.25 2.63 13.33
N VAL A 89 7.19 3.43 13.48
CA VAL A 89 7.22 4.70 14.21
C VAL A 89 7.48 4.48 15.70
N VAL A 90 6.78 3.52 16.32
CA VAL A 90 6.95 3.19 17.74
C VAL A 90 8.38 2.67 18.02
N LEU A 91 8.90 1.82 17.13
CA LEU A 91 10.27 1.31 17.25
C LEU A 91 11.31 2.43 17.11
N PHE A 92 11.11 3.38 16.20
CA PHE A 92 11.98 4.54 16.05
C PHE A 92 11.96 5.44 17.29
N LEU A 93 10.79 5.70 17.89
CA LEU A 93 10.67 6.49 19.12
C LEU A 93 11.34 5.83 20.33
N ASN A 94 11.37 4.49 20.36
CA ASN A 94 12.07 3.75 21.41
C ASN A 94 13.58 3.67 21.14
N ASN A 95 14.01 3.68 19.88
CA ASN A 95 15.41 3.65 19.48
C ASN A 95 15.73 4.60 18.32
N TYR A 96 16.23 5.79 18.67
CA TYR A 96 16.62 6.84 17.72
C TYR A 96 17.89 6.56 16.92
N GLN A 97 18.47 5.36 17.00
CA GLN A 97 19.74 5.02 16.32
C GLN A 97 19.62 4.95 14.79
N ASN A 98 18.42 4.78 14.24
CA ASN A 98 18.22 4.68 12.80
C ASN A 98 18.04 6.06 12.15
N ILE A 99 19.15 6.72 11.82
CA ILE A 99 19.18 8.06 11.20
C ILE A 99 18.43 8.09 9.85
N TYR A 100 18.40 6.96 9.12
CA TYR A 100 17.77 6.85 7.79
C TYR A 100 16.30 6.43 7.84
N PHE A 101 15.71 6.33 9.03
CA PHE A 101 14.33 5.90 9.22
C PHE A 101 13.33 6.64 8.32
N PHE A 102 13.33 7.97 8.38
CA PHE A 102 12.37 8.79 7.62
C PHE A 102 12.54 8.61 6.11
N SER A 103 13.78 8.50 5.62
CA SER A 103 14.07 8.27 4.21
C SER A 103 13.46 6.95 3.73
N PHE A 104 13.69 5.86 4.46
CA PHE A 104 13.13 4.55 4.12
C PHE A 104 11.61 4.51 4.28
N TYR A 105 11.07 5.13 5.33
CA TYR A 105 9.63 5.12 5.61
C TYR A 105 8.82 5.88 4.55
N VAL A 106 9.27 7.07 4.15
CA VAL A 106 8.63 7.85 3.08
C VAL A 106 8.77 7.14 1.73
N PHE A 107 9.95 6.61 1.43
CA PHE A 107 10.18 5.88 0.18
C PHE A 107 9.30 4.63 0.07
N TRP A 108 9.15 3.89 1.17
CA TRP A 108 8.24 2.75 1.27
C TRP A 108 6.78 3.16 1.02
N LEU A 109 6.31 4.25 1.64
CA LEU A 109 4.94 4.75 1.49
C LEU A 109 4.63 5.16 0.04
N LEU A 110 5.58 5.79 -0.65
CA LEU A 110 5.46 6.12 -2.08
C LEU A 110 5.41 4.86 -2.95
N THR A 111 6.22 3.84 -2.62
CA THR A 111 6.32 2.61 -3.39
C THR A 111 5.02 1.81 -3.37
N ILE A 112 4.40 1.65 -2.19
CA ILE A 112 3.10 0.95 -2.07
C ILE A 112 2.00 1.68 -2.83
N ASN A 113 1.95 3.01 -2.77
CA ASN A 113 0.92 3.81 -3.43
C ASN A 113 1.05 3.83 -4.95
N HIS A 114 2.27 3.83 -5.50
CA HIS A 114 2.48 4.00 -6.94
C HIS A 114 2.57 2.67 -7.72
N ALA A 115 3.19 1.63 -7.16
CA ALA A 115 3.59 0.44 -7.93
C ALA A 115 2.94 -0.88 -7.48
N ALA A 116 2.14 -0.88 -6.40
CA ALA A 116 1.64 -2.09 -5.72
C ALA A 116 2.76 -3.06 -5.30
N MET A 117 2.43 -4.12 -4.54
CA MET A 117 3.40 -5.10 -4.00
C MET A 117 4.04 -6.03 -5.06
N ARG A 118 4.07 -5.67 -6.35
CA ARG A 118 4.53 -6.58 -7.42
C ARG A 118 6.00 -6.98 -7.35
N ILE A 119 6.82 -6.27 -6.57
CA ILE A 119 8.24 -6.55 -6.40
C ILE A 119 8.57 -6.66 -4.91
N ALA A 120 9.65 -7.37 -4.56
CA ALA A 120 10.10 -7.52 -3.16
C ALA A 120 10.65 -6.21 -2.55
N ALA A 121 10.88 -5.17 -3.38
CA ALA A 121 11.44 -3.88 -2.98
C ALA A 121 10.69 -3.18 -1.82
N PRO A 122 9.35 -3.00 -1.84
CA PRO A 122 8.61 -2.44 -0.72
C PRO A 122 8.81 -3.22 0.59
N ALA A 123 8.82 -4.56 0.55
CA ALA A 123 9.05 -5.37 1.75
C ALA A 123 10.49 -5.17 2.27
N PHE A 124 11.48 -5.10 1.39
CA PHE A 124 12.87 -4.85 1.75
C PHE A 124 13.08 -3.47 2.38
N VAL A 125 12.56 -2.41 1.74
CA VAL A 125 12.66 -1.04 2.26
C VAL A 125 11.96 -0.92 3.61
N TYR A 126 10.79 -1.56 3.77
CA TYR A 126 10.08 -1.60 5.04
C TYR A 126 10.93 -2.24 6.14
N ALA A 127 11.59 -3.37 5.86
CA ALA A 127 12.45 -4.02 6.84
C ALA A 127 13.59 -3.10 7.33
N LEU A 128 14.15 -2.25 6.46
CA LEU A 128 15.17 -1.27 6.84
C LEU A 128 14.65 -0.19 7.80
N THR A 129 13.34 0.10 7.80
CA THR A 129 12.74 1.02 8.79
C THR A 129 12.73 0.42 10.20
N LEU A 130 12.71 -0.91 10.31
CA LEU A 130 12.66 -1.65 11.58
C LEU A 130 14.06 -1.99 12.14
N LEU A 131 15.12 -1.58 11.44
CA LEU A 131 16.49 -1.88 11.80
C LEU A 131 16.83 -1.29 13.19
N ASN A 132 17.27 -2.16 14.11
CA ASN A 132 17.76 -1.80 15.43
C ASN A 132 19.26 -2.10 15.51
N VAL A 133 20.09 -1.06 15.58
CA VAL A 133 21.55 -1.19 15.55
C VAL A 133 22.13 -0.99 16.94
N ASN A 134 22.23 -2.06 17.72
CA ASN A 134 22.89 -2.02 19.02
C ASN A 134 24.41 -2.15 18.86
N LEU A 135 25.10 -1.01 18.72
CA LEU A 135 26.57 -0.96 18.75
C LEU A 135 27.05 -1.14 20.19
N LYS A 136 27.30 -2.38 20.61
CA LYS A 136 28.11 -2.60 21.82
C LYS A 136 29.52 -2.07 21.55
N PRO A 137 30.08 -1.20 22.41
CA PRO A 137 31.47 -0.79 22.25
C PRO A 137 32.33 -2.04 22.39
N LEU A 138 33.16 -2.31 21.38
CA LEU A 138 34.21 -3.32 21.46
C LEU A 138 35.14 -2.89 22.59
N ARG A 139 35.05 -3.57 23.73
CA ARG A 139 36.00 -3.40 24.84
C ARG A 139 37.37 -3.78 24.27
N LYS A 140 38.22 -2.78 24.03
CA LYS A 140 39.64 -3.00 23.77
C LYS A 140 40.18 -3.63 25.05
N GLU A 141 40.51 -4.92 25.03
CA GLU A 141 41.31 -5.50 26.10
C GLU A 141 42.60 -4.68 26.13
N SER A 142 42.75 -3.89 27.19
CA SER A 142 43.99 -3.20 27.48
C SER A 142 45.06 -4.27 27.63
N GLU A 143 46.03 -4.27 26.72
CA GLU A 143 47.30 -4.98 26.88
C GLU A 143 47.82 -4.69 28.29
N VAL A 144 47.81 -5.72 29.13
CA VAL A 144 48.46 -5.70 30.44
C VAL A 144 49.95 -5.83 30.15
N VAL A 145 50.67 -4.73 30.32
CA VAL A 145 52.14 -4.68 30.38
C VAL A 145 52.61 -5.15 31.75
#